data_AF-A0A7Y9EZ62-F1
#
_entry.id   AF-A0A7Y9EZ62-F1
#
_cell.length_a   1.000
_cell.length_b   1.000
_cell.length_c   1.000
_cell.angle_alpha   90.00
_cell.angle_beta   90.00
_cell.angle_gamma   90.00
#
_symmetry.space_group_name_H-M   'P 1'
#
loop_
_entity.id
_entity.type
_entity.pdbx_description
1 polymer ?
#
loop_
_entity_poly.entity_id
_entity_poly.type
_entity_poly.pdbx_seq_one_letter_code
_entity_poly.pdbx_strand_id
1 'polypeptide(L)'
;MRRRPATPLLLSATLVTLAATLALGSTPGAAAPGTQSAGTQSVGAQSSGARLSSTPAGAGTDPDEALAAARTALGLGDGAQSRGPGQPVGEGNEATMALRDLRVALPQLGAEQRREGEALLARPTDGGDDPVGQGYDSRSKKLCSGNVCVHYVTKGADRPDSQKWVRKTLQVMNKVWDFETGTLGYRKPVSDRSLPQGKNGGNGKFDVYLKELSGQRLYGYCAPEYLVKGNKRLANGYCVLDDDFAKAEYGRKPLDTLRVTAAHEFFHAIQFNYDYREDRWLLESTATWVEERFADDVNDNRQYLPVGQVRVPDEPLDIFSTTFGRHYGNWAWWEFLTQKYGGGIVRSVWKQAGQFKGAGRDYSTKALTKVLAAKGGFSRNYARFAAVNNNPAAFYPEGASWPSAARIANLKLSKDATRKSQATTVDHMSAQNVDVTPAAELKDKAWTLRLTLDGPAAATKPMAAVLVQNKKGAWDERLLEFNRKGRARLSVPFSARRVDAVTVSLVNTSTSFDCWEDQAYSCAGIADHDAAPFEVTAKVFKDK
;
A
#
# COMPACT_ATOMS: atom_id res chain seq x y z
N MET A 1 -26.78 -38.51 -13.56
CA MET A 1 -26.13 -39.84 -13.50
C MET A 1 -24.82 -39.80 -14.27
N ARG A 2 -23.71 -40.05 -13.54
CA ARG A 2 -22.38 -40.57 -13.94
C ARG A 2 -21.30 -39.86 -13.14
N ARG A 3 -21.07 -40.40 -11.95
CA ARG A 3 -19.93 -40.13 -11.07
C ARG A 3 -18.68 -40.77 -11.68
N ARG A 4 -17.54 -40.08 -11.61
CA ARG A 4 -16.20 -40.67 -11.74
C ARG A 4 -15.43 -40.45 -10.43
N PRO A 5 -14.50 -41.37 -10.08
CA PRO A 5 -14.14 -41.66 -8.70
C PRO A 5 -12.97 -40.81 -8.19
N ALA A 6 -12.93 -40.66 -6.86
CA ALA A 6 -11.81 -40.08 -6.12
C ALA A 6 -10.72 -41.14 -5.87
N THR A 7 -9.47 -40.76 -6.09
CA THR A 7 -8.27 -41.54 -5.73
C THR A 7 -7.67 -40.92 -4.46
N PRO A 8 -7.25 -41.71 -3.45
CA PRO A 8 -6.72 -41.19 -2.20
C PRO A 8 -5.22 -40.86 -2.35
N LEU A 9 -4.78 -39.74 -1.78
CA LEU A 9 -3.36 -39.47 -1.56
C LEU A 9 -3.01 -39.75 -0.09
N LEU A 10 -2.04 -40.65 0.08
CA LEU A 10 -1.44 -41.06 1.35
C LEU A 10 -0.60 -39.91 1.94
N LEU A 11 -0.84 -39.60 3.22
CA LEU A 11 0.07 -38.82 4.06
C LEU A 11 1.20 -39.73 4.56
N SER A 12 2.44 -39.42 4.18
CA SER A 12 3.63 -39.96 4.81
C SER A 12 4.12 -38.98 5.88
N ALA A 13 3.97 -39.35 7.15
CA ALA A 13 4.54 -38.64 8.28
C ALA A 13 5.95 -39.18 8.57
N THR A 14 6.98 -38.35 8.41
CA THR A 14 8.34 -38.65 8.86
C THR A 14 8.57 -38.01 10.23
N LEU A 15 8.61 -38.84 11.27
CA LEU A 15 9.18 -38.52 12.57
C LEU A 15 10.70 -38.40 12.44
N VAL A 16 11.27 -37.31 12.96
CA VAL A 16 12.71 -37.21 13.26
C VAL A 16 12.86 -37.15 14.78
N THR A 17 13.33 -38.26 15.34
CA THR A 17 13.84 -38.39 16.71
C THR A 17 15.23 -37.77 16.81
N LEU A 18 15.43 -36.81 17.71
CA LEU A 18 16.76 -36.35 18.10
C LEU A 18 17.07 -36.85 19.51
N ALA A 19 18.09 -37.71 19.60
CA ALA A 19 18.60 -38.29 20.84
C ALA A 19 19.46 -37.26 21.60
N ALA A 20 19.24 -37.17 22.91
CA ALA A 20 20.06 -36.40 23.83
C ALA A 20 21.22 -37.28 24.34
N THR A 21 22.45 -36.79 24.25
CA THR A 21 23.62 -37.36 24.92
C THR A 21 24.16 -36.35 25.93
N LEU A 22 24.17 -36.78 27.20
CA LEU A 22 24.83 -36.11 28.32
C LEU A 22 26.36 -36.18 28.19
N ALA A 23 27.04 -35.09 28.55
CA ALA A 23 28.40 -35.13 29.06
C ALA A 23 28.57 -34.10 30.18
N LEU A 24 29.15 -34.56 31.29
CA LEU A 24 29.36 -33.89 32.58
C LEU A 24 30.72 -33.17 32.64
N GLY A 25 30.79 -32.14 33.50
CA GLY A 25 32.00 -31.53 34.07
C GLY A 25 32.38 -30.20 33.42
N SER A 26 32.70 -29.11 34.12
CA SER A 26 32.87 -28.81 35.55
C SER A 26 32.97 -27.27 35.69
N THR A 27 32.32 -26.68 36.70
CA THR A 27 32.48 -25.27 37.11
C THR A 27 33.58 -25.15 38.19
N PRO A 28 34.22 -23.98 38.40
CA PRO A 28 33.63 -22.99 39.31
C PRO A 28 33.93 -21.51 38.97
N GLY A 29 33.08 -20.60 39.48
CA GLY A 29 33.35 -19.16 39.45
C GLY A 29 32.09 -18.31 39.66
N ALA A 30 31.64 -18.21 40.91
CA ALA A 30 30.42 -17.51 41.31
C ALA A 30 30.54 -15.98 41.26
N ALA A 31 29.47 -15.32 40.82
CA ALA A 31 29.01 -14.03 41.34
C ALA A 31 27.51 -13.85 41.03
N ALA A 32 26.71 -13.63 42.06
CA ALA A 32 25.31 -13.20 42.00
C ALA A 32 25.15 -12.05 43.02
N PRO A 33 24.02 -11.32 43.08
CA PRO A 33 22.94 -11.11 42.12
C PRO A 33 22.64 -9.61 41.87
N GLY A 34 21.91 -9.30 40.79
CA GLY A 34 21.32 -7.98 40.57
C GLY A 34 19.90 -8.12 40.03
N THR A 35 18.91 -8.09 40.92
CA THR A 35 17.47 -8.05 40.63
C THR A 35 17.07 -6.75 39.96
N GLN A 36 16.54 -6.77 38.73
CA GLN A 36 15.64 -5.70 38.23
C GLN A 36 14.51 -6.26 37.36
N SER A 37 13.32 -6.22 37.98
CA SER A 37 11.98 -5.96 37.45
C SER A 37 11.78 -5.95 35.92
N ALA A 38 10.91 -6.85 35.45
CA ALA A 38 10.25 -6.75 34.16
C ALA A 38 9.24 -5.58 34.19
N GLY A 39 9.68 -4.41 33.72
CA GLY A 39 8.84 -3.24 33.50
C GLY A 39 7.98 -3.44 32.24
N THR A 40 6.68 -3.60 32.45
CA THR A 40 5.65 -3.50 31.40
C THR A 40 5.62 -2.06 30.90
N GLN A 41 6.21 -1.76 29.73
CA GLN A 41 6.05 -0.45 29.11
C GLN A 41 4.71 -0.38 28.40
N SER A 42 3.78 0.35 29.02
CA SER A 42 2.56 0.83 28.39
C SER A 42 2.91 1.81 27.27
N VAL A 43 2.66 1.44 26.03
CA VAL A 43 2.64 2.39 24.92
C VAL A 43 1.32 3.15 25.03
N GLY A 44 1.34 4.30 25.69
CA GLY A 44 0.21 5.21 25.77
C GLY A 44 -0.05 5.81 24.40
N ALA A 45 -1.30 5.71 23.93
CA ALA A 45 -1.80 6.44 22.79
C ALA A 45 -1.69 7.94 23.07
N GLN A 46 -0.69 8.60 22.50
CA GLN A 46 -0.65 10.05 22.39
C GLN A 46 -1.35 10.43 21.10
N SER A 47 -2.47 11.15 21.23
CA SER A 47 -3.16 11.85 20.17
C SER A 47 -2.24 12.96 19.64
N SER A 48 -1.55 12.71 18.53
CA SER A 48 -0.78 13.73 17.83
C SER A 48 -1.68 14.49 16.86
N GLY A 49 -2.24 15.62 17.33
CA GLY A 49 -2.81 16.67 16.47
C GLY A 49 -1.73 17.50 15.76
N ALA A 50 -0.60 16.89 15.42
CA ALA A 50 0.46 17.56 14.67
C ALA A 50 0.12 17.46 13.17
N ARG A 51 -0.11 18.60 12.53
CA ARG A 51 -0.15 18.68 11.07
C ARG A 51 1.15 18.08 10.53
N LEU A 52 1.04 16.91 9.92
CA LEU A 52 2.15 16.24 9.27
C LEU A 52 2.58 17.11 8.08
N SER A 53 3.85 17.50 8.06
CA SER A 53 4.46 18.11 6.89
C SER A 53 4.48 17.04 5.79
N SER A 54 3.61 17.20 4.79
CA SER A 54 3.47 16.28 3.68
C SER A 54 4.21 16.85 2.47
N THR A 55 4.97 16.01 1.76
CA THR A 55 5.59 16.40 0.49
C THR A 55 4.47 16.65 -0.54
N PRO A 56 4.42 17.82 -1.20
CA PRO A 56 3.29 18.22 -2.04
C PRO A 56 3.00 17.23 -3.17
N ALA A 57 1.74 16.88 -3.45
CA ALA A 57 1.39 16.01 -4.57
C ALA A 57 1.30 16.77 -5.90
N GLY A 58 2.10 16.34 -6.87
CA GLY A 58 1.61 15.98 -8.19
C GLY A 58 0.82 17.02 -9.01
N ALA A 59 0.93 18.33 -8.76
CA ALA A 59 0.59 19.37 -9.73
C ALA A 59 1.19 20.75 -9.41
N GLY A 60 1.75 20.96 -8.22
CA GLY A 60 2.35 22.23 -7.81
C GLY A 60 3.73 22.12 -7.15
N THR A 61 4.33 20.92 -7.04
CA THR A 61 5.66 20.75 -6.46
C THR A 61 6.63 21.72 -7.14
N ASP A 62 7.26 22.56 -6.32
CA ASP A 62 8.26 23.52 -6.76
C ASP A 62 9.29 22.79 -7.66
N PRO A 63 9.59 23.31 -8.87
CA PRO A 63 10.47 22.60 -9.79
C PRO A 63 11.84 22.24 -9.19
N ASP A 64 12.37 23.10 -8.32
CA ASP A 64 13.66 22.90 -7.67
C ASP A 64 13.55 21.84 -6.57
N GLU A 65 12.43 21.80 -5.83
CA GLU A 65 12.13 20.72 -4.89
C GLU A 65 12.00 19.36 -5.59
N ALA A 66 11.35 19.31 -6.76
CA ALA A 66 11.23 18.07 -7.53
C ALA A 66 12.60 17.55 -8.01
N LEU A 67 13.51 18.45 -8.43
CA LEU A 67 14.88 18.11 -8.76
C LEU A 67 15.67 17.61 -7.54
N ALA A 68 15.55 18.30 -6.39
CA ALA A 68 16.21 17.90 -5.16
C ALA A 68 15.70 16.55 -4.62
N ALA A 69 14.40 16.28 -4.73
CA ALA A 69 13.80 15.00 -4.37
C ALA A 69 14.32 13.86 -5.26
N ALA A 70 14.41 14.09 -6.57
CA ALA A 70 14.97 13.09 -7.50
C ALA A 70 16.44 12.77 -7.22
N ARG A 71 17.27 13.80 -6.93
CA ARG A 71 18.65 13.61 -6.49
C ARG A 71 18.73 12.74 -5.24
N THR A 72 17.96 13.08 -4.22
CA THR A 72 17.92 12.36 -2.93
C THR A 72 17.49 10.91 -3.13
N ALA A 73 16.43 10.69 -3.92
CA ALA A 73 15.88 9.36 -4.16
C ALA A 73 16.85 8.44 -4.93
N LEU A 74 17.76 9.00 -5.72
CA LEU A 74 18.85 8.28 -6.41
C LEU A 74 20.17 8.23 -5.62
N GLY A 75 20.14 8.60 -4.34
CA GLY A 75 21.32 8.57 -3.46
C GLY A 75 22.36 9.67 -3.74
N LEU A 76 21.99 10.71 -4.49
CA LEU A 76 22.85 11.84 -4.86
C LEU A 76 22.61 13.01 -3.91
N GLY A 77 23.00 12.90 -2.62
CA GLY A 77 22.85 13.97 -1.64
C GLY A 77 23.50 13.70 -0.27
N ASP A 78 23.80 14.77 0.47
CA ASP A 78 24.39 14.71 1.81
C ASP A 78 23.35 14.20 2.84
N GLY A 79 23.39 12.89 3.16
CA GLY A 79 22.48 12.31 4.16
C GLY A 79 22.11 10.84 4.00
N ALA A 80 22.69 10.11 3.05
CA ALA A 80 22.43 8.67 2.86
C ALA A 80 22.86 7.86 4.11
N GLN A 81 21.96 7.65 5.07
CA GLN A 81 22.20 6.80 6.24
C GLN A 81 22.05 5.32 5.87
N SER A 82 22.98 4.49 6.34
CA SER A 82 22.97 3.04 6.14
C SER A 82 21.93 2.34 7.03
N ARG A 83 21.33 1.25 6.52
CA ARG A 83 20.39 0.41 7.28
C ARG A 83 21.05 -0.90 7.70
N GLY A 84 20.70 -1.36 8.89
CA GLY A 84 20.91 -2.75 9.29
C GLY A 84 19.86 -3.69 8.69
N PRO A 85 20.12 -5.01 8.63
CA PRO A 85 19.17 -6.00 8.10
C PRO A 85 17.83 -5.99 8.87
N GLY A 86 16.69 -6.01 8.16
CA GLY A 86 15.38 -6.36 8.76
C GLY A 86 14.45 -5.24 9.28
N GLN A 87 14.71 -3.96 9.05
CA GLN A 87 13.72 -2.89 9.33
C GLN A 87 12.56 -2.85 8.28
N PRO A 88 11.43 -2.16 8.54
CA PRO A 88 10.37 -1.97 7.54
C PRO A 88 10.78 -1.01 6.40
N VAL A 89 10.25 -1.21 5.20
CA VAL A 89 10.36 -0.26 4.08
C VAL A 89 9.36 0.88 4.32
N GLY A 90 9.83 2.12 4.32
CA GLY A 90 9.00 3.30 4.59
C GLY A 90 9.75 4.62 4.78
N GLU A 91 11.07 4.60 4.91
CA GLU A 91 11.88 5.82 5.02
C GLU A 91 12.73 6.04 3.77
N GLY A 92 12.30 6.98 2.92
CA GLY A 92 13.20 7.93 2.27
C GLY A 92 13.31 7.93 0.74
N ASN A 93 13.13 6.80 0.03
CA ASN A 93 13.54 6.72 -1.37
C ASN A 93 12.42 6.23 -2.32
N GLU A 94 11.53 7.15 -2.70
CA GLU A 94 10.44 6.95 -3.69
C GLU A 94 10.93 7.25 -5.12
N ALA A 95 11.95 6.54 -5.61
CA ALA A 95 12.63 6.91 -6.86
C ALA A 95 11.69 7.02 -8.06
N THR A 96 10.75 6.08 -8.23
CA THR A 96 9.75 6.13 -9.32
C THR A 96 8.89 7.39 -9.24
N MET A 97 8.38 7.75 -8.05
CA MET A 97 7.57 8.96 -7.88
C MET A 97 8.39 10.23 -8.03
N ALA A 98 9.59 10.29 -7.45
CA ALA A 98 10.48 11.45 -7.52
C ALA A 98 10.90 11.74 -8.97
N LEU A 99 11.25 10.72 -9.76
CA LEU A 99 11.57 10.86 -11.18
C LEU A 99 10.34 11.25 -12.01
N ARG A 100 9.16 10.69 -11.67
CA ARG A 100 7.90 11.12 -12.30
C ARG A 100 7.58 12.58 -12.01
N ASP A 101 7.80 13.07 -10.80
CA ASP A 101 7.60 14.47 -10.43
C ASP A 101 8.61 15.40 -11.11
N LEU A 102 9.89 15.02 -11.11
CA LEU A 102 10.92 15.72 -11.87
C LEU A 102 10.53 15.84 -13.34
N ARG A 103 9.98 14.77 -13.95
CA ARG A 103 9.52 14.81 -15.34
C ARG A 103 8.40 15.81 -15.59
N VAL A 104 7.51 16.01 -14.61
CA VAL A 104 6.44 17.02 -14.65
C VAL A 104 7.01 18.43 -14.51
N ALA A 105 7.97 18.63 -13.61
CA ALA A 105 8.64 19.89 -13.33
C ALA A 105 9.62 20.32 -14.44
N LEU A 106 10.19 19.36 -15.18
CA LEU A 106 11.28 19.57 -16.14
C LEU A 106 11.11 20.77 -17.10
N PRO A 107 9.92 21.04 -17.67
CA PRO A 107 9.74 22.20 -18.56
C PRO A 107 9.82 23.57 -17.86
N GLN A 108 9.72 23.61 -16.53
CA GLN A 108 9.70 24.81 -15.70
C GLN A 108 11.08 25.15 -15.10
N LEU A 109 12.01 24.18 -15.08
CA LEU A 109 13.37 24.35 -14.59
C LEU A 109 14.20 25.30 -15.48
N GLY A 110 15.13 26.03 -14.85
CA GLY A 110 16.15 26.81 -15.54
C GLY A 110 17.07 25.95 -16.41
N ALA A 111 17.80 26.55 -17.36
CA ALA A 111 18.55 25.80 -18.37
C ALA A 111 19.59 24.81 -17.79
N GLU A 112 20.23 25.14 -16.67
CA GLU A 112 21.20 24.27 -16.01
C GLU A 112 20.54 23.12 -15.24
N GLN A 113 19.62 23.44 -14.34
CA GLN A 113 18.83 22.48 -13.58
C GLN A 113 18.06 21.53 -14.51
N ARG A 114 17.59 22.01 -15.65
CA ARG A 114 16.94 21.18 -16.66
C ARG A 114 17.89 20.18 -17.29
N ARG A 115 19.14 20.57 -17.62
CA ARG A 115 20.15 19.62 -18.15
C ARG A 115 20.44 18.52 -17.15
N GLU A 116 20.54 18.87 -15.89
CA GLU A 116 20.71 17.90 -14.82
C GLU A 116 19.48 17.01 -14.65
N GLY A 117 18.26 17.58 -14.65
CA GLY A 117 17.04 16.81 -14.58
C GLY A 117 16.88 15.85 -15.77
N GLU A 118 17.31 16.26 -16.96
CA GLU A 118 17.40 15.40 -18.15
C GLU A 118 18.43 14.28 -17.97
N ALA A 119 19.53 14.52 -17.25
CA ALA A 119 20.53 13.50 -16.91
C ALA A 119 20.03 12.50 -15.86
N LEU A 120 19.32 12.95 -14.82
CA LEU A 120 18.71 12.07 -13.81
C LEU A 120 17.61 11.16 -14.41
N LEU A 121 16.93 11.62 -15.46
CA LEU A 121 15.91 10.86 -16.20
C LEU A 121 16.51 10.02 -17.35
N ALA A 122 17.82 10.07 -17.57
CA ALA A 122 18.47 9.38 -18.67
C ALA A 122 18.54 7.87 -18.40
N ARG A 123 18.46 7.07 -19.47
CA ARG A 123 18.67 5.63 -19.36
C ARG A 123 20.10 5.36 -18.91
N PRO A 124 20.37 4.26 -18.19
CA PRO A 124 21.74 3.87 -17.84
C PRO A 124 22.69 3.74 -19.05
N THR A 125 22.15 3.47 -20.25
CA THR A 125 22.93 3.38 -21.50
C THR A 125 23.24 4.71 -22.17
N ASP A 126 22.60 5.80 -21.75
CA ASP A 126 22.81 7.12 -22.35
C ASP A 126 24.06 7.81 -21.77
N GLY A 127 24.67 7.21 -20.72
CA GLY A 127 25.68 7.81 -19.84
C GLY A 127 27.15 7.76 -20.30
N GLY A 128 27.42 7.90 -21.60
CA GLY A 128 28.81 8.14 -22.04
C GLY A 128 29.40 9.46 -21.54
N ASP A 129 28.54 10.42 -21.19
CA ASP A 129 28.87 11.77 -20.71
C ASP A 129 28.09 12.14 -19.44
N ASP A 130 27.74 11.16 -18.58
CA ASP A 130 26.80 11.36 -17.47
C ASP A 130 27.39 12.21 -16.30
N PRO A 131 26.92 13.47 -16.11
CA PRO A 131 27.42 14.34 -15.05
C PRO A 131 26.94 13.95 -13.65
N VAL A 132 25.94 13.05 -13.52
CA VAL A 132 25.32 12.67 -12.23
C VAL A 132 25.59 11.23 -11.81
N GLY A 133 26.38 10.46 -12.58
CA GLY A 133 26.93 9.15 -12.18
C GLY A 133 25.93 7.99 -12.08
N GLN A 134 24.78 8.10 -12.75
CA GLN A 134 23.72 7.08 -12.82
C GLN A 134 23.86 6.14 -14.04
N GLY A 135 24.65 6.53 -15.04
CA GLY A 135 24.98 5.77 -16.22
C GLY A 135 25.86 4.55 -15.93
N TYR A 136 25.95 3.66 -16.91
CA TYR A 136 26.90 2.57 -16.87
C TYR A 136 28.34 3.04 -17.08
N ASP A 137 29.26 2.55 -16.26
CA ASP A 137 30.70 2.81 -16.37
C ASP A 137 31.38 2.12 -17.57
N SER A 138 30.64 1.25 -18.25
CA SER A 138 31.16 0.39 -19.31
C SER A 138 30.08 0.07 -20.33
N ARG A 139 30.52 -0.37 -21.52
CA ARG A 139 29.59 -0.69 -22.61
C ARG A 139 28.63 -1.81 -22.21
N SER A 140 27.33 -1.50 -22.24
CA SER A 140 26.29 -2.48 -21.95
C SER A 140 26.16 -3.55 -23.05
N LYS A 141 25.62 -4.69 -22.64
CA LYS A 141 25.04 -5.72 -23.49
C LYS A 141 23.53 -5.74 -23.25
N LYS A 142 22.80 -6.36 -24.17
CA LYS A 142 21.35 -6.58 -23.99
C LYS A 142 20.95 -7.98 -24.40
N LEU A 143 20.00 -8.55 -23.67
CA LEU A 143 19.33 -9.79 -23.99
C LEU A 143 17.84 -9.53 -24.17
N CYS A 144 17.30 -9.85 -25.35
CA CYS A 144 15.92 -9.54 -25.71
C CYS A 144 15.14 -10.80 -26.05
N SER A 145 13.93 -10.92 -25.52
CA SER A 145 12.96 -11.97 -25.87
C SER A 145 11.54 -11.45 -25.62
N GLY A 146 10.57 -11.90 -26.42
CA GLY A 146 9.20 -11.43 -26.32
C GLY A 146 9.11 -9.91 -26.45
N ASN A 147 8.52 -9.25 -25.46
CA ASN A 147 8.29 -7.81 -25.44
C ASN A 147 9.36 -7.00 -24.68
N VAL A 148 10.35 -7.68 -24.07
CA VAL A 148 11.30 -7.07 -23.14
C VAL A 148 12.75 -7.24 -23.63
N CYS A 149 13.58 -6.23 -23.34
CA CYS A 149 15.03 -6.29 -23.37
C CYS A 149 15.61 -6.00 -21.98
N VAL A 150 16.50 -6.88 -21.51
CA VAL A 150 17.29 -6.64 -20.30
C VAL A 150 18.69 -6.17 -20.71
N HIS A 151 19.06 -4.97 -20.29
CA HIS A 151 20.38 -4.36 -20.47
C HIS A 151 21.21 -4.56 -19.21
N TYR A 152 22.52 -4.78 -19.39
CA TYR A 152 23.44 -5.07 -18.30
C TYR A 152 24.89 -4.80 -18.73
N VAL A 153 25.79 -4.56 -17.78
CA VAL A 153 27.23 -4.50 -18.04
C VAL A 153 27.93 -5.81 -17.68
N THR A 154 29.15 -6.00 -18.20
CA THR A 154 29.95 -7.23 -17.95
C THR A 154 31.14 -7.02 -17.04
N LYS A 155 31.34 -5.79 -16.54
CA LYS A 155 32.40 -5.34 -15.65
C LYS A 155 31.84 -4.16 -14.83
N GLY A 156 32.55 -3.76 -13.78
CA GLY A 156 32.10 -2.67 -12.91
C GLY A 156 31.17 -3.16 -11.79
N ALA A 157 30.66 -2.21 -11.01
CA ALA A 157 29.76 -2.46 -9.89
C ALA A 157 28.39 -2.97 -10.38
N ASP A 158 27.88 -2.40 -11.47
CA ASP A 158 26.56 -2.72 -12.04
C ASP A 158 26.48 -4.09 -12.74
N ARG A 159 27.48 -4.95 -12.57
CA ARG A 159 27.60 -6.22 -13.30
C ARG A 159 26.83 -7.31 -12.56
N PRO A 160 25.75 -7.84 -13.17
CA PRO A 160 25.03 -8.96 -12.60
C PRO A 160 25.94 -10.15 -12.33
N ASP A 161 25.61 -10.86 -11.25
CA ASP A 161 26.33 -12.02 -10.75
C ASP A 161 26.64 -13.07 -11.83
N SER A 162 25.69 -13.32 -12.73
CA SER A 162 25.86 -14.26 -13.83
C SER A 162 24.96 -14.01 -15.03
N GLN A 163 25.37 -14.54 -16.20
CA GLN A 163 24.50 -14.60 -17.39
C GLN A 163 23.21 -15.41 -17.16
N LYS A 164 23.22 -16.35 -16.21
CA LYS A 164 22.03 -17.12 -15.83
C LYS A 164 21.02 -16.21 -15.11
N TRP A 165 21.50 -15.28 -14.30
CA TRP A 165 20.67 -14.28 -13.64
C TRP A 165 20.02 -13.32 -14.64
N VAL A 166 20.78 -12.76 -15.58
CA VAL A 166 20.22 -11.92 -16.67
C VAL A 166 19.10 -12.65 -17.43
N ARG A 167 19.30 -13.94 -17.76
CA ARG A 167 18.26 -14.78 -18.37
C ARG A 167 17.04 -14.97 -17.46
N LYS A 168 17.26 -15.10 -16.14
CA LYS A 168 16.19 -15.23 -15.15
C LYS A 168 15.36 -13.96 -15.05
N THR A 169 16.00 -12.79 -14.97
CA THR A 169 15.35 -11.48 -15.00
C THR A 169 14.50 -11.34 -16.25
N LEU A 170 15.04 -11.62 -17.44
CA LEU A 170 14.29 -11.55 -18.69
C LEU A 170 13.07 -12.49 -18.71
N GLN A 171 13.19 -13.69 -18.13
CA GLN A 171 12.07 -14.63 -18.00
C GLN A 171 10.99 -14.09 -17.06
N VAL A 172 11.37 -13.54 -15.90
CA VAL A 172 10.42 -12.95 -14.95
C VAL A 172 9.71 -11.75 -15.57
N MET A 173 10.44 -10.82 -16.19
CA MET A 173 9.85 -9.65 -16.84
C MET A 173 8.86 -10.00 -17.95
N ASN A 174 9.14 -11.03 -18.77
CA ASN A 174 8.16 -11.48 -19.77
C ASN A 174 6.91 -12.10 -19.13
N LYS A 175 7.06 -12.83 -18.01
CA LYS A 175 5.90 -13.36 -17.26
C LYS A 175 5.07 -12.24 -16.65
N VAL A 176 5.71 -11.24 -16.05
CA VAL A 176 5.06 -10.04 -15.52
C VAL A 176 4.30 -9.32 -16.64
N TRP A 177 4.96 -9.09 -17.78
CA TRP A 177 4.34 -8.49 -18.96
C TRP A 177 3.06 -9.22 -19.39
N ASP A 178 3.15 -10.54 -19.56
CA ASP A 178 2.02 -11.37 -20.02
C ASP A 178 0.91 -11.41 -18.97
N PHE A 179 1.26 -11.43 -17.69
CA PHE A 179 0.29 -11.41 -16.60
C PHE A 179 -0.47 -10.08 -16.54
N GLU A 180 0.21 -8.94 -16.49
CA GLU A 180 -0.46 -7.65 -16.30
C GLU A 180 -1.19 -7.18 -17.56
N THR A 181 -0.58 -7.33 -18.74
CA THR A 181 -1.19 -6.88 -20.00
C THR A 181 -2.11 -7.92 -20.63
N GLY A 182 -1.91 -9.21 -20.34
CA GLY A 182 -2.72 -10.31 -20.84
C GLY A 182 -3.77 -10.75 -19.82
N THR A 183 -3.36 -11.35 -18.71
CA THR A 183 -4.26 -11.92 -17.70
C THR A 183 -5.11 -10.85 -17.00
N LEU A 184 -4.48 -9.79 -16.48
CA LEU A 184 -5.18 -8.66 -15.88
C LEU A 184 -5.72 -7.68 -16.96
N GLY A 185 -5.22 -7.77 -18.18
CA GLY A 185 -5.71 -7.06 -19.37
C GLY A 185 -5.59 -5.53 -19.29
N TYR A 186 -4.56 -5.03 -18.60
CA TYR A 186 -4.21 -3.61 -18.64
C TYR A 186 -3.68 -3.20 -20.02
N ARG A 187 -3.65 -1.89 -20.29
CA ARG A 187 -2.95 -1.36 -21.47
C ARG A 187 -1.47 -1.74 -21.39
N LYS A 188 -0.86 -2.02 -22.53
CA LYS A 188 0.59 -2.16 -22.62
C LYS A 188 1.26 -0.81 -22.36
N PRO A 189 2.49 -0.76 -21.81
CA PRO A 189 3.29 0.47 -21.81
C PRO A 189 3.42 1.07 -23.21
N VAL A 190 3.67 2.37 -23.30
CA VAL A 190 3.98 2.99 -24.60
C VAL A 190 5.25 2.35 -25.15
N SER A 191 5.22 1.95 -26.42
CA SER A 191 6.40 1.35 -27.06
C SER A 191 7.47 2.39 -27.35
N ASP A 192 8.71 2.01 -27.10
CA ASP A 192 9.90 2.80 -27.42
C ASP A 192 10.12 2.98 -28.92
N ARG A 193 9.39 2.26 -29.80
CA ARG A 193 9.41 2.53 -31.26
C ARG A 193 9.01 3.96 -31.61
N SER A 194 8.28 4.62 -30.72
CA SER A 194 7.89 6.02 -30.89
C SER A 194 9.05 7.01 -30.67
N LEU A 195 10.18 6.54 -30.14
CA LEU A 195 11.36 7.35 -29.85
C LEU A 195 12.33 7.42 -31.05
N PRO A 196 13.16 8.48 -31.14
CA PRO A 196 14.22 8.57 -32.14
C PRO A 196 15.14 7.34 -32.14
N GLN A 197 15.61 6.95 -33.32
CA GLN A 197 16.58 5.86 -33.47
C GLN A 197 17.83 6.16 -32.65
N GLY A 198 18.25 5.22 -31.81
CA GLY A 198 19.35 5.39 -30.85
C GLY A 198 18.90 5.73 -29.43
N LYS A 199 17.66 6.21 -29.24
CA LYS A 199 17.05 6.47 -27.92
C LYS A 199 15.96 5.46 -27.53
N ASN A 200 15.69 4.49 -28.41
CA ASN A 200 14.61 3.50 -28.28
C ASN A 200 15.07 2.12 -27.78
N GLY A 201 16.17 2.09 -27.02
CA GLY A 201 16.86 0.83 -26.63
C GLY A 201 17.37 -0.01 -27.80
N GLY A 202 17.33 0.54 -29.02
CA GLY A 202 17.78 -0.06 -30.27
C GLY A 202 16.82 -1.04 -30.93
N ASN A 203 15.62 -1.31 -30.38
CA ASN A 203 14.63 -2.17 -31.06
C ASN A 203 13.15 -1.89 -30.71
N GLY A 204 12.88 -0.88 -29.87
CA GLY A 204 11.53 -0.44 -29.53
C GLY A 204 10.72 -1.45 -28.69
N LYS A 205 11.38 -2.44 -28.09
CA LYS A 205 10.83 -3.25 -27.00
C LYS A 205 10.91 -2.46 -25.69
N PHE A 206 10.28 -2.96 -24.65
CA PHE A 206 10.39 -2.35 -23.33
C PHE A 206 11.75 -2.67 -22.70
N ASP A 207 12.44 -1.65 -22.23
CA ASP A 207 13.79 -1.77 -21.71
C ASP A 207 13.82 -1.82 -20.18
N VAL A 208 14.54 -2.82 -19.67
CA VAL A 208 14.85 -3.00 -18.26
C VAL A 208 16.36 -3.01 -18.10
N TYR A 209 16.89 -2.25 -17.15
CA TYR A 209 18.31 -2.13 -16.90
C TYR A 209 18.66 -2.79 -15.56
N LEU A 210 19.76 -3.54 -15.52
CA LEU A 210 20.30 -4.09 -14.27
C LEU A 210 21.42 -3.18 -13.77
N LYS A 211 21.33 -2.74 -12.51
CA LYS A 211 22.29 -1.82 -11.88
C LYS A 211 22.46 -2.20 -10.41
N GLU A 212 23.60 -1.93 -9.80
CA GLU A 212 23.78 -2.06 -8.35
C GLU A 212 23.00 -0.94 -7.66
N LEU A 213 21.96 -1.29 -6.91
CA LEU A 213 21.02 -0.34 -6.29
C LEU A 213 21.01 -0.39 -4.76
N SER A 214 21.66 -1.37 -4.14
CA SER A 214 21.65 -1.56 -2.70
C SER A 214 22.24 -0.36 -1.96
N GLY A 215 23.31 0.23 -2.51
CA GLY A 215 23.93 1.46 -1.99
C GLY A 215 23.02 2.69 -2.03
N GLN A 216 22.04 2.70 -2.95
CA GLN A 216 21.00 3.73 -3.06
C GLN A 216 19.74 3.37 -2.26
N ARG A 217 19.72 2.22 -1.57
CA ARG A 217 18.56 1.70 -0.82
C ARG A 217 17.33 1.48 -1.71
N LEU A 218 17.53 1.16 -2.99
CA LEU A 218 16.47 0.88 -3.95
C LEU A 218 16.45 -0.61 -4.28
N TYR A 219 15.24 -1.13 -4.55
CA TYR A 219 15.06 -2.46 -5.16
C TYR A 219 14.99 -2.34 -6.68
N GLY A 220 14.38 -1.25 -7.15
CA GLY A 220 14.17 -0.91 -8.54
C GLY A 220 13.47 0.44 -8.62
N TYR A 221 13.30 0.94 -9.83
CA TYR A 221 12.48 2.11 -10.12
C TYR A 221 12.08 2.13 -11.60
N CYS A 222 11.08 2.92 -11.96
CA CYS A 222 10.78 3.28 -13.35
C CYS A 222 10.70 4.79 -13.54
N ALA A 223 11.19 5.26 -14.67
CA ALA A 223 11.20 6.68 -15.00
C ALA A 223 10.37 6.95 -16.26
N PRO A 224 9.46 7.95 -16.25
CA PRO A 224 8.80 8.40 -17.46
C PRO A 224 9.73 9.29 -18.30
N GLU A 225 9.84 9.02 -19.60
CA GLU A 225 10.82 9.71 -20.47
C GLU A 225 10.17 10.68 -21.46
N TYR A 226 9.44 10.16 -22.43
CA TYR A 226 8.88 10.92 -23.55
C TYR A 226 7.37 10.87 -23.54
N LEU A 227 6.78 12.05 -23.72
CA LEU A 227 5.34 12.18 -23.82
C LEU A 227 4.86 11.63 -25.15
N VAL A 228 3.74 10.90 -25.12
CA VAL A 228 3.06 10.47 -26.34
C VAL A 228 2.67 11.69 -27.16
N LYS A 229 3.04 11.70 -28.45
CA LYS A 229 2.71 12.82 -29.35
C LYS A 229 1.22 13.15 -29.30
N GLY A 230 0.90 14.41 -29.00
CA GLY A 230 -0.48 14.89 -28.89
C GLY A 230 -1.17 14.58 -27.55
N ASN A 231 -0.47 13.99 -26.57
CA ASN A 231 -1.00 13.76 -25.24
C ASN A 231 0.03 14.08 -24.15
N LYS A 232 -0.23 15.15 -23.38
CA LYS A 232 0.65 15.64 -22.31
C LYS A 232 0.56 14.84 -20.99
N ARG A 233 -0.27 13.80 -20.95
CA ARG A 233 -0.56 12.99 -19.75
C ARG A 233 -0.14 11.53 -19.91
N LEU A 234 0.32 11.12 -21.09
CA LEU A 234 0.80 9.76 -21.35
C LEU A 234 2.29 9.81 -21.65
N ALA A 235 3.05 8.91 -21.05
CA ALA A 235 4.48 8.78 -21.27
C ALA A 235 4.86 7.32 -21.53
N ASN A 236 5.95 7.11 -22.27
CA ASN A 236 6.70 5.87 -22.16
C ASN A 236 7.58 5.91 -20.89
N GLY A 237 8.25 4.80 -20.61
CA GLY A 237 9.27 4.74 -19.57
C GLY A 237 10.11 3.49 -19.71
N TYR A 238 11.17 3.44 -18.91
CA TYR A 238 12.00 2.27 -18.67
C TYR A 238 12.00 1.95 -17.19
N CYS A 239 12.50 0.76 -16.85
CA CYS A 239 12.73 0.41 -15.44
C CYS A 239 14.17 -0.01 -15.21
N VAL A 240 14.64 0.20 -13.99
CA VAL A 240 15.92 -0.28 -13.48
C VAL A 240 15.62 -1.22 -12.31
N LEU A 241 16.27 -2.36 -12.28
CA LEU A 241 16.17 -3.35 -11.21
C LEU A 241 17.58 -3.60 -10.67
N ASP A 242 17.65 -3.97 -9.40
CA ASP A 242 18.91 -4.39 -8.79
C ASP A 242 19.53 -5.57 -9.56
N ASP A 243 20.86 -5.57 -9.70
CA ASP A 243 21.56 -6.43 -10.64
C ASP A 243 21.64 -7.89 -10.20
N ASP A 244 21.50 -8.18 -8.90
CA ASP A 244 21.49 -9.55 -8.37
C ASP A 244 20.47 -9.82 -7.25
N PHE A 245 19.89 -8.78 -6.63
CA PHE A 245 19.02 -8.83 -5.46
C PHE A 245 19.61 -9.65 -4.31
N ALA A 246 20.90 -9.48 -4.00
CA ALA A 246 21.62 -10.30 -3.05
C ALA A 246 20.88 -10.38 -1.71
N LYS A 247 20.77 -11.60 -1.18
CA LYS A 247 20.10 -11.84 0.11
C LYS A 247 20.73 -11.03 1.25
N ALA A 248 22.04 -10.74 1.15
CA ALA A 248 22.75 -9.98 2.17
C ALA A 248 22.25 -8.52 2.27
N GLU A 249 21.81 -7.95 1.15
CA GLU A 249 21.32 -6.57 1.05
C GLU A 249 19.83 -6.48 1.36
N TYR A 250 19.04 -7.40 0.80
CA TYR A 250 17.58 -7.32 0.84
C TYR A 250 16.91 -8.28 1.85
N GLY A 251 17.69 -9.16 2.50
CA GLY A 251 17.19 -10.07 3.54
C GLY A 251 16.28 -11.21 3.04
N ARG A 252 15.94 -11.23 1.75
CA ARG A 252 15.04 -12.21 1.11
C ARG A 252 15.76 -12.98 0.00
N LYS A 253 15.18 -14.10 -0.45
CA LYS A 253 15.70 -14.84 -1.61
C LYS A 253 15.67 -13.93 -2.85
N PRO A 254 16.77 -13.83 -3.62
CA PRO A 254 16.86 -12.94 -4.78
C PRO A 254 15.70 -13.10 -5.77
N LEU A 255 15.29 -14.34 -6.06
CA LEU A 255 14.20 -14.59 -7.00
C LEU A 255 12.83 -14.11 -6.49
N ASP A 256 12.57 -14.19 -5.19
CA ASP A 256 11.32 -13.72 -4.61
C ASP A 256 11.28 -12.19 -4.66
N THR A 257 12.40 -11.54 -4.31
CA THR A 257 12.58 -10.09 -4.43
C THR A 257 12.39 -9.61 -5.88
N LEU A 258 13.09 -10.23 -6.83
CA LEU A 258 12.95 -9.92 -8.26
C LEU A 258 11.51 -10.05 -8.75
N ARG A 259 10.76 -11.08 -8.32
CA ARG A 259 9.36 -11.28 -8.75
C ARG A 259 8.44 -10.15 -8.29
N VAL A 260 8.59 -9.72 -7.05
CA VAL A 260 7.79 -8.64 -6.44
C VAL A 260 8.15 -7.31 -7.09
N THR A 261 9.43 -6.93 -7.06
CA THR A 261 9.91 -5.66 -7.61
C THR A 261 9.60 -5.54 -9.11
N ALA A 262 9.81 -6.61 -9.88
CA ALA A 262 9.49 -6.59 -11.31
C ALA A 262 8.00 -6.32 -11.59
N ALA A 263 7.10 -6.88 -10.79
CA ALA A 263 5.65 -6.66 -10.93
C ALA A 263 5.27 -5.22 -10.54
N HIS A 264 5.75 -4.74 -9.39
CA HIS A 264 5.51 -3.37 -8.92
C HIS A 264 5.98 -2.33 -9.95
N GLU A 265 7.24 -2.42 -10.34
CA GLU A 265 7.87 -1.45 -11.25
C GLU A 265 7.26 -1.52 -12.66
N PHE A 266 7.07 -2.71 -13.22
CA PHE A 266 6.45 -2.82 -14.54
C PHE A 266 5.02 -2.25 -14.58
N PHE A 267 4.28 -2.35 -13.47
CA PHE A 267 2.97 -1.76 -13.37
C PHE A 267 3.01 -0.23 -13.43
N HIS A 268 4.04 0.43 -12.89
CA HIS A 268 4.24 1.87 -13.12
C HIS A 268 4.41 2.22 -14.59
N ALA A 269 5.19 1.44 -15.35
CA ALA A 269 5.33 1.64 -16.79
C ALA A 269 3.99 1.50 -17.55
N ILE A 270 3.10 0.62 -17.07
CA ILE A 270 1.72 0.54 -17.55
C ILE A 270 0.94 1.80 -17.19
N GLN A 271 0.99 2.22 -15.92
CA GLN A 271 0.27 3.38 -15.38
C GLN A 271 0.65 4.69 -16.09
N PHE A 272 1.92 4.84 -16.51
CA PHE A 272 2.37 5.98 -17.31
C PHE A 272 1.63 6.12 -18.65
N ASN A 273 1.09 5.02 -19.20
CA ASN A 273 0.23 5.00 -20.38
C ASN A 273 -1.29 5.04 -20.07
N TYR A 274 -1.64 5.20 -18.79
CA TYR A 274 -2.97 5.60 -18.35
C TYR A 274 -3.00 7.09 -18.04
N ASP A 275 -2.18 7.52 -17.10
CA ASP A 275 -1.89 8.92 -16.76
C ASP A 275 -0.63 8.96 -15.89
N TYR A 276 0.52 9.35 -16.44
CA TYR A 276 1.76 9.45 -15.64
C TYR A 276 1.69 10.59 -14.61
N ARG A 277 0.69 11.48 -14.71
CA ARG A 277 0.44 12.58 -13.77
C ARG A 277 -0.69 12.28 -12.78
N GLU A 278 -1.15 11.04 -12.68
CA GLU A 278 -2.18 10.67 -11.71
C GLU A 278 -1.72 10.82 -10.26
N ASP A 279 -2.67 10.81 -9.33
CA ASP A 279 -2.44 10.90 -7.89
C ASP A 279 -1.53 9.77 -7.40
N ARG A 280 -0.48 10.12 -6.65
CA ARG A 280 0.59 9.21 -6.24
C ARG A 280 0.09 8.03 -5.40
N TRP A 281 -0.90 8.24 -4.54
CA TRP A 281 -1.48 7.15 -3.75
C TRP A 281 -2.09 6.07 -4.67
N LEU A 282 -2.71 6.44 -5.79
CA LEU A 282 -3.31 5.48 -6.72
C LEU A 282 -2.22 4.72 -7.48
N LEU A 283 -1.15 5.42 -7.91
CA LEU A 283 0.02 4.80 -8.54
C LEU A 283 0.62 3.73 -7.61
N GLU A 284 1.01 4.10 -6.40
CA GLU A 284 1.74 3.21 -5.50
C GLU A 284 0.86 2.12 -4.86
N SER A 285 -0.33 2.47 -4.35
CA SER A 285 -1.19 1.48 -3.68
C SER A 285 -1.66 0.39 -4.65
N THR A 286 -1.81 0.69 -5.94
CA THR A 286 -2.17 -0.32 -6.94
C THR A 286 -0.98 -1.07 -7.52
N ALA A 287 0.23 -0.50 -7.52
CA ALA A 287 1.47 -1.23 -7.79
C ALA A 287 1.75 -2.24 -6.68
N THR A 288 1.63 -1.83 -5.41
CA THR A 288 1.74 -2.73 -4.25
C THR A 288 0.69 -3.85 -4.28
N TRP A 289 -0.53 -3.54 -4.75
CA TRP A 289 -1.59 -4.55 -4.92
C TRP A 289 -1.25 -5.58 -6.02
N VAL A 290 -0.53 -5.20 -7.07
CA VAL A 290 -0.17 -6.11 -8.17
C VAL A 290 0.86 -7.15 -7.74
N GLU A 291 1.67 -6.84 -6.73
CA GLU A 291 2.60 -7.78 -6.11
C GLU A 291 1.86 -9.02 -5.60
N GLU A 292 0.74 -8.83 -4.89
CA GLU A 292 -0.12 -9.91 -4.40
C GLU A 292 -0.72 -10.73 -5.55
N ARG A 293 -0.96 -10.10 -6.70
CA ARG A 293 -1.56 -10.77 -7.86
C ARG A 293 -0.56 -11.66 -8.59
N PHE A 294 0.70 -11.25 -8.64
CA PHE A 294 1.73 -11.94 -9.40
C PHE A 294 2.60 -12.88 -8.53
N ALA A 295 2.86 -12.50 -7.29
CA ALA A 295 3.77 -13.14 -6.36
C ALA A 295 3.11 -13.39 -4.98
N ASP A 296 1.85 -13.84 -5.01
CA ASP A 296 1.01 -14.22 -3.86
C ASP A 296 1.75 -15.07 -2.80
N ASP A 297 2.64 -15.98 -3.22
CA ASP A 297 3.40 -16.83 -2.30
C ASP A 297 4.51 -16.10 -1.51
N VAL A 298 4.88 -14.88 -1.91
CA VAL A 298 6.02 -14.13 -1.35
C VAL A 298 5.63 -13.25 -0.17
N ASN A 299 4.40 -12.71 -0.17
CA ASN A 299 3.82 -11.93 0.93
C ASN A 299 4.62 -10.67 1.31
N ASP A 300 5.23 -10.00 0.33
CA ASP A 300 6.11 -8.86 0.60
C ASP A 300 5.32 -7.62 1.04
N ASN A 301 4.29 -7.25 0.31
CA ASN A 301 3.37 -6.15 0.61
C ASN A 301 2.76 -6.16 2.04
N ARG A 302 2.75 -7.30 2.73
CA ARG A 302 2.21 -7.42 4.09
C ARG A 302 3.00 -6.60 5.09
N GLN A 303 4.27 -6.31 4.80
CA GLN A 303 5.11 -5.45 5.62
C GLN A 303 4.56 -4.03 5.77
N TYR A 304 3.70 -3.58 4.84
CA TYR A 304 3.10 -2.25 4.84
C TYR A 304 1.76 -2.18 5.59
N LEU A 305 1.14 -3.31 5.93
CA LEU A 305 -0.13 -3.34 6.66
C LEU A 305 -0.10 -2.63 8.03
N PRO A 306 1.01 -2.66 8.80
CA PRO A 306 1.11 -1.91 10.06
C PRO A 306 1.05 -0.39 9.92
N VAL A 307 1.36 0.17 8.74
CA VAL A 307 1.35 1.63 8.50
C VAL A 307 0.15 2.11 7.68
N GLY A 308 -0.54 1.21 6.98
CA GLY A 308 -1.77 1.49 6.23
C GLY A 308 -3.07 1.33 7.03
N GLN A 309 -4.20 1.55 6.37
CA GLN A 309 -5.55 1.57 7.00
C GLN A 309 -6.02 0.26 7.63
N VAL A 310 -5.34 -0.87 7.38
CA VAL A 310 -5.61 -2.11 8.12
C VAL A 310 -5.27 -1.95 9.60
N ARG A 311 -4.16 -1.28 9.94
CA ARG A 311 -3.76 -1.00 11.33
C ARG A 311 -4.05 0.42 11.79
N VAL A 312 -3.96 1.40 10.88
CA VAL A 312 -4.06 2.84 11.15
C VAL A 312 -5.24 3.43 10.37
N PRO A 313 -6.50 3.11 10.77
CA PRO A 313 -7.68 3.49 10.01
C PRO A 313 -8.00 4.98 10.05
N ASP A 314 -7.38 5.75 10.95
CA ASP A 314 -7.64 7.17 11.18
C ASP A 314 -6.96 8.10 10.19
N GLU A 315 -6.12 7.56 9.32
CA GLU A 315 -5.43 8.27 8.25
C GLU A 315 -6.19 8.15 6.92
N PRO A 316 -6.27 9.19 6.09
CA PRO A 316 -7.03 9.15 4.83
C PRO A 316 -6.56 8.06 3.87
N LEU A 317 -7.49 7.43 3.17
CA LEU A 317 -7.20 6.35 2.21
C LEU A 317 -6.30 6.82 1.05
N ASP A 318 -6.47 8.07 0.63
CA ASP A 318 -5.82 8.67 -0.54
C ASP A 318 -4.58 9.50 -0.19
N ILE A 319 -4.06 9.37 1.03
CA ILE A 319 -2.84 10.04 1.44
C ILE A 319 -1.62 9.46 0.71
N PHE A 320 -0.78 10.35 0.19
CA PHE A 320 0.61 10.04 -0.16
C PHE A 320 1.55 10.63 0.90
N SER A 321 2.52 9.84 1.37
CA SER A 321 3.48 10.28 2.39
C SER A 321 4.77 9.48 2.25
N THR A 322 5.87 10.19 2.04
CA THR A 322 7.24 9.65 1.95
C THR A 322 7.86 9.34 3.32
N THR A 323 7.22 9.80 4.40
CA THR A 323 7.68 9.58 5.79
C THR A 323 7.23 8.24 6.35
N PHE A 324 6.00 7.83 6.04
CA PHE A 324 5.36 6.67 6.68
C PHE A 324 5.01 5.55 5.70
N GLY A 325 5.09 5.77 4.38
CA GLY A 325 4.76 4.76 3.39
C GLY A 325 3.30 4.27 3.45
N ARG A 326 2.36 5.09 3.97
CA ARG A 326 0.96 4.67 4.21
C ARG A 326 0.25 4.18 2.95
N HIS A 327 0.55 4.82 1.82
CA HIS A 327 -0.01 4.49 0.51
C HIS A 327 0.32 3.06 0.08
N TYR A 328 1.50 2.53 0.41
CA TYR A 328 1.82 1.12 0.20
C TYR A 328 0.82 0.25 0.97
N GLY A 329 0.65 0.49 2.28
CA GLY A 329 -0.25 -0.28 3.14
C GLY A 329 -1.73 -0.21 2.74
N ASN A 330 -2.13 0.80 1.99
CA ASN A 330 -3.48 0.95 1.46
C ASN A 330 -3.77 0.02 0.27
N TRP A 331 -2.81 -0.82 -0.17
CA TRP A 331 -3.06 -1.94 -1.10
C TRP A 331 -4.22 -2.85 -0.65
N ALA A 332 -4.41 -2.98 0.67
CA ALA A 332 -5.47 -3.80 1.26
C ALA A 332 -6.89 -3.32 0.89
N TRP A 333 -7.06 -2.03 0.56
CA TRP A 333 -8.34 -1.53 0.02
C TRP A 333 -8.66 -2.17 -1.34
N TRP A 334 -7.65 -2.25 -2.22
CA TRP A 334 -7.79 -2.88 -3.52
C TRP A 334 -7.99 -4.39 -3.39
N GLU A 335 -7.37 -5.02 -2.39
CA GLU A 335 -7.61 -6.41 -2.05
C GLU A 335 -9.06 -6.65 -1.64
N PHE A 336 -9.58 -5.85 -0.71
CA PHE A 336 -10.98 -5.91 -0.28
C PHE A 336 -11.96 -5.80 -1.46
N LEU A 337 -11.74 -4.83 -2.35
CA LEU A 337 -12.56 -4.67 -3.54
C LEU A 337 -12.40 -5.84 -4.53
N THR A 338 -11.20 -6.38 -4.66
CA THR A 338 -10.88 -7.51 -5.55
C THR A 338 -11.56 -8.78 -5.09
N GLN A 339 -11.57 -9.10 -3.80
CA GLN A 339 -12.29 -10.26 -3.27
C GLN A 339 -13.79 -10.16 -3.52
N LYS A 340 -14.33 -8.93 -3.47
CA LYS A 340 -15.77 -8.70 -3.62
C LYS A 340 -16.25 -8.62 -5.07
N TYR A 341 -15.45 -8.04 -5.96
CA TYR A 341 -15.86 -7.70 -7.33
C TYR A 341 -14.96 -8.27 -8.43
N GLY A 342 -13.90 -9.00 -8.05
CA GLY A 342 -12.85 -9.50 -8.95
C GLY A 342 -11.82 -8.43 -9.31
N GLY A 343 -10.62 -8.86 -9.74
CA GLY A 343 -9.48 -7.97 -10.02
C GLY A 343 -9.73 -6.96 -11.15
N GLY A 344 -10.75 -7.16 -11.98
CA GLY A 344 -11.17 -6.20 -12.99
C GLY A 344 -11.65 -4.85 -12.43
N ILE A 345 -11.93 -4.76 -11.12
CA ILE A 345 -12.32 -3.53 -10.44
C ILE A 345 -11.22 -2.46 -10.50
N VAL A 346 -9.96 -2.83 -10.21
CA VAL A 346 -8.81 -1.91 -10.19
C VAL A 346 -8.56 -1.36 -11.59
N ARG A 347 -8.57 -2.23 -12.60
CA ARG A 347 -8.50 -1.83 -14.01
C ARG A 347 -9.64 -0.90 -14.43
N SER A 348 -10.84 -1.07 -13.87
CA SER A 348 -11.98 -0.20 -14.18
C SER A 348 -11.78 1.21 -13.61
N VAL A 349 -11.17 1.32 -12.43
CA VAL A 349 -10.76 2.62 -11.85
C VAL A 349 -9.72 3.27 -12.73
N TRP A 350 -8.65 2.56 -13.10
CA TRP A 350 -7.64 3.07 -14.03
C TRP A 350 -8.21 3.51 -15.37
N LYS A 351 -9.22 2.81 -15.93
CA LYS A 351 -9.91 3.26 -17.15
C LYS A 351 -10.70 4.57 -16.98
N GLN A 352 -11.24 4.83 -15.79
CA GLN A 352 -11.86 6.13 -15.49
C GLN A 352 -10.81 7.20 -15.24
N ALA A 353 -9.70 6.86 -14.59
CA ALA A 353 -8.59 7.78 -14.30
C ALA A 353 -7.82 8.23 -15.55
N GLY A 354 -7.66 7.30 -16.51
CA GLY A 354 -6.79 7.50 -17.66
C GLY A 354 -7.12 8.71 -18.54
N GLN A 355 -6.10 9.19 -19.25
CA GLN A 355 -6.12 10.39 -20.09
C GLN A 355 -6.04 10.06 -21.60
N PHE A 356 -6.27 8.81 -21.98
CA PHE A 356 -6.33 8.37 -23.37
C PHE A 356 -7.74 8.53 -23.97
N LYS A 357 -7.86 8.41 -25.30
CA LYS A 357 -9.15 8.51 -26.00
C LYS A 357 -10.12 7.41 -25.49
N GLY A 358 -11.29 7.82 -25.02
CA GLY A 358 -12.32 6.93 -24.48
C GLY A 358 -12.19 6.60 -22.99
N ALA A 359 -11.16 7.14 -22.30
CA ALA A 359 -11.05 7.06 -20.84
C ALA A 359 -11.91 8.13 -20.15
N GLY A 360 -12.12 7.98 -18.83
CA GLY A 360 -12.97 8.87 -18.03
C GLY A 360 -12.39 10.26 -17.78
N ARG A 361 -11.06 10.39 -17.72
CA ARG A 361 -10.32 11.62 -17.38
C ARG A 361 -10.66 12.19 -16.00
N ASP A 362 -11.04 11.31 -15.08
CA ASP A 362 -11.32 11.65 -13.69
C ASP A 362 -10.02 11.56 -12.87
N TYR A 363 -9.85 12.32 -11.78
CA TYR A 363 -8.77 12.04 -10.82
C TYR A 363 -9.10 10.79 -9.99
N SER A 364 -8.11 10.24 -9.27
CA SER A 364 -8.20 8.94 -8.57
C SER A 364 -9.50 8.69 -7.80
N THR A 365 -9.87 9.55 -6.83
CA THR A 365 -11.04 9.34 -5.98
C THR A 365 -12.37 9.54 -6.73
N LYS A 366 -12.41 10.44 -7.72
CA LYS A 366 -13.57 10.58 -8.62
C LYS A 366 -13.75 9.36 -9.52
N ALA A 367 -12.64 8.81 -10.03
CA ALA A 367 -12.64 7.56 -10.79
C ALA A 367 -13.14 6.38 -9.93
N LEU A 368 -12.63 6.25 -8.70
CA LEU A 368 -13.03 5.22 -7.74
C LEU A 368 -14.52 5.29 -7.40
N THR A 369 -15.00 6.47 -6.99
CA THR A 369 -16.41 6.66 -6.59
C THR A 369 -17.37 6.39 -7.73
N LYS A 370 -17.02 6.78 -8.97
CA LYS A 370 -17.81 6.49 -10.18
C LYS A 370 -17.90 5.01 -10.48
N VAL A 371 -16.80 4.26 -10.36
CA VAL A 371 -16.80 2.79 -10.54
C VAL A 371 -17.65 2.10 -9.47
N LEU A 372 -17.61 2.60 -8.24
CA LEU A 372 -18.36 2.05 -7.11
C LEU A 372 -19.84 2.47 -7.09
N ALA A 373 -20.27 3.48 -7.84
CA ALA A 373 -21.66 3.93 -7.88
C ALA A 373 -22.64 2.78 -8.21
N ALA A 374 -22.29 1.94 -9.19
CA ALA A 374 -23.08 0.75 -9.56
C ALA A 374 -22.84 -0.48 -8.65
N LYS A 375 -22.02 -0.33 -7.60
CA LYS A 375 -21.60 -1.40 -6.67
C LYS A 375 -21.90 -1.03 -5.21
N GLY A 376 -23.00 -0.29 -5.00
CA GLY A 376 -23.44 0.16 -3.67
C GLY A 376 -22.79 1.45 -3.17
N GLY A 377 -21.96 2.12 -3.99
CA GLY A 377 -21.32 3.40 -3.68
C GLY A 377 -20.04 3.27 -2.87
N PHE A 378 -19.24 4.34 -2.86
CA PHE A 378 -18.01 4.41 -2.06
C PHE A 378 -18.29 4.22 -0.57
N SER A 379 -19.22 4.99 -0.01
CA SER A 379 -19.51 5.02 1.43
C SER A 379 -19.78 3.63 2.02
N ARG A 380 -20.66 2.83 1.40
CA ARG A 380 -20.99 1.49 1.90
C ARG A 380 -19.85 0.50 1.77
N ASN A 381 -19.01 0.61 0.73
CA ASN A 381 -17.86 -0.27 0.58
C ASN A 381 -16.75 0.12 1.57
N TYR A 382 -16.50 1.42 1.73
CA TYR A 382 -15.49 1.93 2.65
C TYR A 382 -15.85 1.65 4.12
N ALA A 383 -17.12 1.84 4.52
CA ALA A 383 -17.56 1.48 5.86
C ALA A 383 -17.43 -0.03 6.17
N ARG A 384 -17.61 -0.90 5.17
CA ARG A 384 -17.35 -2.34 5.32
C ARG A 384 -15.86 -2.64 5.43
N PHE A 385 -15.04 -2.00 4.61
CA PHE A 385 -13.58 -2.14 4.69
C PHE A 385 -13.07 -1.78 6.09
N ALA A 386 -13.49 -0.62 6.62
CA ALA A 386 -13.18 -0.22 7.99
C ALA A 386 -13.64 -1.27 9.02
N ALA A 387 -14.82 -1.86 8.82
CA ALA A 387 -15.35 -2.91 9.69
C ALA A 387 -14.49 -4.19 9.64
N VAL A 388 -14.28 -4.79 8.48
CA VAL A 388 -13.62 -6.09 8.35
C VAL A 388 -12.17 -6.08 8.84
N ASN A 389 -11.49 -4.92 8.76
CA ASN A 389 -10.12 -4.75 9.25
C ASN A 389 -10.02 -4.81 10.79
N ASN A 390 -11.14 -4.77 11.52
CA ASN A 390 -11.15 -5.04 12.95
C ASN A 390 -10.88 -6.52 13.28
N ASN A 391 -11.11 -7.44 12.34
CA ASN A 391 -10.74 -8.85 12.45
C ASN A 391 -10.40 -9.48 11.08
N PRO A 392 -9.23 -9.17 10.50
CA PRO A 392 -8.90 -9.63 9.16
C PRO A 392 -8.91 -11.15 9.02
N ALA A 393 -8.53 -11.89 10.08
CA ALA A 393 -8.50 -13.36 10.09
C ALA A 393 -9.83 -14.02 9.76
N ALA A 394 -10.96 -13.34 9.96
CA ALA A 394 -12.29 -13.85 9.62
C ALA A 394 -12.76 -13.44 8.21
N PHE A 395 -12.17 -12.40 7.62
CA PHE A 395 -12.71 -11.75 6.42
C PHE A 395 -11.79 -11.81 5.20
N TYR A 396 -10.49 -12.10 5.39
CA TYR A 396 -9.54 -12.30 4.31
C TYR A 396 -8.97 -13.72 4.41
N PRO A 397 -8.79 -14.45 3.28
CA PRO A 397 -8.21 -15.80 3.28
C PRO A 397 -6.88 -15.89 4.03
N GLU A 398 -6.08 -14.83 3.96
CA GLU A 398 -4.75 -14.74 4.57
C GLU A 398 -4.70 -13.78 5.76
N GLY A 399 -5.86 -13.27 6.19
CA GLY A 399 -5.95 -12.24 7.22
C GLY A 399 -5.45 -12.67 8.60
N ALA A 400 -5.21 -13.98 8.82
CA ALA A 400 -4.63 -14.49 10.06
C ALA A 400 -3.20 -13.97 10.31
N SER A 401 -2.48 -13.57 9.26
CA SER A 401 -1.15 -12.95 9.39
C SER A 401 -1.18 -11.42 9.34
N TRP A 402 -2.37 -10.82 9.24
CA TRP A 402 -2.52 -9.37 9.14
C TRP A 402 -2.69 -8.75 10.53
N PRO A 403 -2.24 -7.50 10.76
CA PRO A 403 -2.58 -6.78 11.98
C PRO A 403 -4.08 -6.47 12.00
N SER A 404 -4.66 -6.24 13.18
CA SER A 404 -6.02 -5.69 13.29
C SER A 404 -5.99 -4.17 13.44
N ALA A 405 -7.08 -3.51 13.08
CA ALA A 405 -7.23 -2.07 13.18
C ALA A 405 -7.00 -1.55 14.61
N ALA A 406 -6.50 -0.32 14.74
CA ALA A 406 -6.42 0.37 16.02
C ALA A 406 -7.79 0.49 16.70
N ARG A 407 -7.79 0.64 18.03
CA ARG A 407 -8.96 1.05 18.83
C ARG A 407 -8.58 2.30 19.62
N ILE A 408 -9.45 3.29 19.65
CA ILE A 408 -9.24 4.50 20.47
C ILE A 408 -9.75 4.33 21.91
N ALA A 409 -10.70 3.39 22.13
CA ALA A 409 -11.29 3.16 23.43
C ALA A 409 -11.92 1.78 23.56
N ASN A 410 -12.04 1.30 24.81
CA ASN A 410 -12.89 0.16 25.19
C ASN A 410 -13.88 0.58 26.30
N LEU A 411 -15.15 0.71 25.94
CA LEU A 411 -16.25 1.05 26.83
C LEU A 411 -16.80 -0.21 27.51
N LYS A 412 -16.18 -0.62 28.61
CA LYS A 412 -16.70 -1.71 29.45
C LYS A 412 -17.95 -1.27 30.22
N LEU A 413 -19.10 -1.90 29.99
CA LEU A 413 -20.37 -1.59 30.68
C LEU A 413 -20.69 -2.63 31.76
N SER A 414 -21.23 -2.16 32.88
CA SER A 414 -21.59 -2.95 34.07
C SER A 414 -22.99 -2.59 34.57
N LYS A 415 -23.46 -3.25 35.62
CA LYS A 415 -24.71 -2.85 36.29
C LYS A 415 -24.62 -1.46 36.93
N ASP A 416 -23.43 -1.06 37.38
CA ASP A 416 -23.19 0.22 38.04
C ASP A 416 -22.77 1.33 37.07
N ALA A 417 -22.23 0.95 35.90
CA ALA A 417 -21.88 1.85 34.81
C ALA A 417 -22.64 1.44 33.54
N THR A 418 -23.95 1.65 33.55
CA THR A 418 -24.85 1.21 32.46
C THR A 418 -24.75 2.06 31.20
N ARG A 419 -24.10 3.22 31.26
CA ARG A 419 -23.93 4.14 30.14
C ARG A 419 -22.51 4.69 30.11
N LYS A 420 -21.89 4.70 28.93
CA LYS A 420 -20.61 5.37 28.65
C LYS A 420 -20.67 6.00 27.25
N SER A 421 -19.84 7.01 27.01
CA SER A 421 -19.66 7.55 25.66
C SER A 421 -18.19 7.80 25.35
N GLN A 422 -17.90 7.91 24.06
CA GLN A 422 -16.61 8.28 23.50
C GLN A 422 -16.84 9.24 22.34
N ALA A 423 -16.27 10.44 22.42
CA ALA A 423 -16.21 11.39 21.33
C ALA A 423 -14.88 11.28 20.58
N THR A 424 -14.87 11.59 19.29
CA THR A 424 -13.67 11.60 18.44
C THR A 424 -13.91 12.46 17.21
N THR A 425 -12.86 12.69 16.43
CA THR A 425 -12.91 13.31 15.11
C THR A 425 -12.35 12.34 14.08
N VAL A 426 -12.90 12.36 12.87
CA VAL A 426 -12.50 11.46 11.78
C VAL A 426 -12.28 12.27 10.51
N ASP A 427 -11.09 12.17 9.95
CA ASP A 427 -10.72 12.82 8.68
C ASP A 427 -11.43 12.19 7.48
N HIS A 428 -11.42 12.86 6.33
CA HIS A 428 -12.01 12.32 5.11
C HIS A 428 -11.42 10.94 4.77
N MET A 429 -12.24 10.05 4.23
CA MET A 429 -11.82 8.70 3.84
C MET A 429 -11.05 7.95 4.95
N SER A 430 -11.45 8.14 6.21
CA SER A 430 -10.87 7.54 7.41
C SER A 430 -11.94 6.95 8.33
N ALA A 431 -11.51 6.22 9.36
CA ALA A 431 -12.35 5.65 10.40
C ALA A 431 -11.69 5.65 11.79
N GLN A 432 -12.51 5.67 12.83
CA GLN A 432 -12.10 5.45 14.21
C GLN A 432 -12.91 4.30 14.83
N ASN A 433 -12.26 3.44 15.61
CA ASN A 433 -12.89 2.24 16.17
C ASN A 433 -12.98 2.30 17.71
N VAL A 434 -14.16 1.99 18.24
CA VAL A 434 -14.43 1.89 19.68
C VAL A 434 -14.97 0.50 19.99
N ASP A 435 -14.36 -0.18 20.95
CA ASP A 435 -14.89 -1.42 21.48
C ASP A 435 -15.86 -1.16 22.65
N VAL A 436 -16.87 -2.02 22.77
CA VAL A 436 -17.83 -2.03 23.89
C VAL A 436 -17.92 -3.46 24.40
N THR A 437 -17.60 -3.68 25.67
CA THR A 437 -17.49 -5.02 26.27
C THR A 437 -18.39 -5.20 27.48
N PRO A 438 -19.06 -6.35 27.64
CA PRO A 438 -19.91 -6.62 28.79
C PRO A 438 -19.07 -7.00 30.02
N ALA A 439 -19.37 -6.41 31.18
CA ALA A 439 -18.83 -6.89 32.45
C ALA A 439 -19.35 -8.29 32.79
N ALA A 440 -18.58 -9.05 33.56
CA ALA A 440 -18.83 -10.47 33.83
C ALA A 440 -20.19 -10.73 34.51
N GLU A 441 -20.77 -9.76 35.22
CA GLU A 441 -22.07 -9.89 35.86
C GLU A 441 -23.28 -9.77 34.89
N LEU A 442 -23.07 -9.33 33.64
CA LEU A 442 -24.12 -9.19 32.62
C LEU A 442 -24.45 -10.54 31.94
N LYS A 443 -24.70 -11.59 32.73
CA LYS A 443 -24.82 -12.99 32.24
C LYS A 443 -26.17 -13.35 31.62
N ASP A 444 -27.21 -12.59 31.92
CA ASP A 444 -28.57 -12.83 31.41
C ASP A 444 -28.63 -12.65 29.89
N LYS A 445 -29.44 -13.44 29.19
CA LYS A 445 -29.67 -13.30 27.74
C LYS A 445 -30.50 -12.06 27.39
N ALA A 446 -31.22 -11.51 28.37
CA ALA A 446 -32.04 -10.30 28.22
C ALA A 446 -31.24 -9.00 28.21
N TRP A 447 -29.92 -9.05 28.49
CA TRP A 447 -29.07 -7.86 28.40
C TRP A 447 -28.88 -7.45 26.94
N THR A 448 -29.24 -6.20 26.66
CA THR A 448 -29.18 -5.58 25.34
C THR A 448 -28.36 -4.30 25.42
N LEU A 449 -27.46 -4.13 24.46
CA LEU A 449 -26.72 -2.89 24.24
C LEU A 449 -27.50 -2.03 23.26
N ARG A 450 -27.73 -0.77 23.61
CA ARG A 450 -28.16 0.28 22.69
C ARG A 450 -26.99 1.21 22.40
N LEU A 451 -26.63 1.27 21.13
CA LEU A 451 -25.73 2.26 20.57
C LEU A 451 -26.56 3.44 20.06
N THR A 452 -26.19 4.65 20.48
CA THR A 452 -26.63 5.90 19.86
C THR A 452 -25.39 6.60 19.35
N LEU A 453 -25.36 6.83 18.04
CA LEU A 453 -24.25 7.48 17.36
C LEU A 453 -24.73 8.85 16.93
N ASP A 454 -24.03 9.88 17.37
CA ASP A 454 -24.21 11.24 16.89
C ASP A 454 -23.01 11.54 15.98
N GLY A 455 -23.29 12.04 14.79
CA GLY A 455 -22.31 12.20 13.71
C GLY A 455 -22.39 13.58 13.07
N PRO A 456 -21.44 13.88 12.18
CA PRO A 456 -21.29 15.19 11.56
C PRO A 456 -22.41 15.49 10.56
N ALA A 457 -22.32 16.66 9.92
CA ALA A 457 -23.23 17.06 8.86
C ALA A 457 -23.27 16.05 7.70
N ALA A 458 -24.41 15.95 7.01
CA ALA A 458 -24.61 14.98 5.92
C ALA A 458 -23.63 15.14 4.75
N ALA A 459 -23.00 16.31 4.60
CA ALA A 459 -21.99 16.58 3.57
C ALA A 459 -20.78 15.64 3.68
N THR A 460 -20.37 15.25 4.90
CA THR A 460 -19.27 14.30 5.12
C THR A 460 -19.68 12.84 4.84
N LYS A 461 -20.96 12.61 4.50
CA LYS A 461 -21.56 11.29 4.25
C LYS A 461 -21.20 10.30 5.37
N PRO A 462 -21.53 10.61 6.63
CA PRO A 462 -21.11 9.78 7.75
C PRO A 462 -21.76 8.39 7.67
N MET A 463 -20.96 7.37 7.98
CA MET A 463 -21.40 5.99 8.11
C MET A 463 -20.90 5.41 9.43
N ALA A 464 -21.54 4.35 9.89
CA ALA A 464 -20.98 3.51 10.92
C ALA A 464 -21.14 2.03 10.57
N ALA A 465 -20.20 1.24 11.06
CA ALA A 465 -20.30 -0.21 11.02
C ALA A 465 -20.17 -0.76 12.44
N VAL A 466 -20.98 -1.77 12.75
CA VAL A 466 -20.97 -2.44 14.05
C VAL A 466 -20.71 -3.92 13.82
N LEU A 467 -19.67 -4.42 14.46
CA LEU A 467 -19.31 -5.83 14.49
C LEU A 467 -19.60 -6.41 15.87
N VAL A 468 -20.48 -7.41 15.94
CA VAL A 468 -20.77 -8.14 17.18
C VAL A 468 -20.02 -9.47 17.16
N GLN A 469 -19.02 -9.62 18.03
CA GLN A 469 -18.31 -10.87 18.23
C GLN A 469 -19.00 -11.72 19.28
N ASN A 470 -19.30 -12.96 18.95
CA ASN A 470 -19.76 -13.92 19.94
C ASN A 470 -18.60 -14.67 20.60
N LYS A 471 -18.85 -15.32 21.74
CA LYS A 471 -17.85 -16.11 22.49
C LYS A 471 -17.30 -17.33 21.74
N LYS A 472 -17.89 -17.69 20.60
CA LYS A 472 -17.41 -18.75 19.69
C LYS A 472 -16.56 -18.18 18.54
N GLY A 473 -16.29 -16.87 18.55
CA GLY A 473 -15.52 -16.18 17.52
C GLY A 473 -16.29 -15.86 16.24
N ALA A 474 -17.60 -16.11 16.16
CA ALA A 474 -18.40 -15.71 15.00
C ALA A 474 -18.80 -14.24 15.10
N TRP A 475 -18.92 -13.59 13.93
CA TRP A 475 -19.14 -12.17 13.81
C TRP A 475 -20.43 -11.85 13.06
N ASP A 476 -21.06 -10.75 13.46
CA ASP A 476 -22.26 -10.23 12.84
C ASP A 476 -22.06 -8.75 12.50
N GLU A 477 -22.06 -8.43 11.19
CA GLU A 477 -21.82 -7.08 10.67
C GLU A 477 -23.13 -6.32 10.46
N ARG A 478 -23.18 -5.07 10.92
CA ARG A 478 -24.30 -4.15 10.71
C ARG A 478 -23.79 -2.80 10.23
N LEU A 479 -24.18 -2.42 9.02
CA LEU A 479 -23.97 -1.05 8.53
C LEU A 479 -25.11 -0.14 8.98
N LEU A 480 -24.76 1.09 9.35
CA LEU A 480 -25.68 2.12 9.79
C LEU A 480 -25.46 3.39 8.96
N GLU A 481 -26.57 3.94 8.48
CA GLU A 481 -26.63 5.27 7.89
C GLU A 481 -27.14 6.25 8.94
N PHE A 482 -26.58 7.46 8.93
CA PHE A 482 -27.05 8.55 9.79
C PHE A 482 -28.27 9.21 9.16
N ASN A 483 -29.27 9.51 9.98
CA ASN A 483 -30.44 10.25 9.50
C ASN A 483 -30.11 11.73 9.27
N ARG A 484 -31.09 12.50 8.78
CA ARG A 484 -30.95 13.95 8.50
C ARG A 484 -30.51 14.81 9.70
N LYS A 485 -30.62 14.31 10.93
CA LYS A 485 -30.18 14.98 12.16
C LYS A 485 -28.78 14.53 12.60
N GLY A 486 -28.04 13.81 11.75
CA GLY A 486 -26.72 13.28 12.10
C GLY A 486 -26.80 12.22 13.19
N ARG A 487 -27.85 11.36 13.21
CA ARG A 487 -27.98 10.32 14.24
C ARG A 487 -28.23 8.94 13.66
N ALA A 488 -27.55 7.93 14.22
CA ALA A 488 -27.83 6.51 14.01
C ALA A 488 -28.07 5.80 15.34
N ARG A 489 -28.85 4.72 15.33
CA ARG A 489 -29.11 3.90 16.53
C ARG A 489 -29.19 2.43 16.16
N LEU A 490 -28.67 1.57 17.03
CA LEU A 490 -28.73 0.12 16.89
C LEU A 490 -28.84 -0.52 18.27
N SER A 491 -29.61 -1.61 18.37
CA SER A 491 -29.60 -2.48 19.55
C SER A 491 -29.12 -3.86 19.18
N VAL A 492 -28.22 -4.42 19.99
CA VAL A 492 -27.62 -5.74 19.80
C VAL A 492 -27.61 -6.52 21.11
N PRO A 493 -27.60 -7.87 21.05
CA PRO A 493 -27.39 -8.69 22.25
C PRO A 493 -26.11 -8.28 22.97
N PHE A 494 -26.10 -8.36 24.30
CA PHE A 494 -24.96 -7.92 25.11
C PHE A 494 -24.74 -8.74 26.39
N SER A 495 -25.11 -10.01 26.33
CA SER A 495 -24.85 -10.97 27.41
C SER A 495 -23.37 -11.36 27.44
N ALA A 496 -22.72 -11.26 28.59
CA ALA A 496 -21.33 -11.69 28.81
C ALA A 496 -21.10 -13.20 28.56
N ARG A 497 -22.18 -14.01 28.53
CA ARG A 497 -22.11 -15.44 28.16
C ARG A 497 -22.08 -15.68 26.65
N ARG A 498 -22.51 -14.71 25.85
CA ARG A 498 -22.73 -14.87 24.40
C ARG A 498 -21.86 -13.95 23.58
N VAL A 499 -21.63 -12.73 24.07
CA VAL A 499 -20.93 -11.66 23.36
C VAL A 499 -19.56 -11.48 24.00
N ASP A 500 -18.55 -11.41 23.16
CA ASP A 500 -17.18 -11.11 23.57
C ASP A 500 -16.92 -9.61 23.53
N ALA A 501 -17.15 -9.00 22.36
CA ALA A 501 -17.03 -7.57 22.14
C ALA A 501 -18.04 -7.09 21.09
N VAL A 502 -18.37 -5.81 21.14
CA VAL A 502 -19.05 -5.08 20.07
C VAL A 502 -18.11 -3.96 19.63
N THR A 503 -17.62 -4.01 18.39
CA THR A 503 -16.76 -2.97 17.83
C THR A 503 -17.60 -2.03 16.96
N VAL A 504 -17.45 -0.72 17.18
CA VAL A 504 -18.11 0.34 16.41
C VAL A 504 -17.05 1.09 15.61
N SER A 505 -17.13 1.03 14.28
CA SER A 505 -16.35 1.86 13.37
C SER A 505 -17.16 3.10 13.00
N LEU A 506 -16.64 4.27 13.35
CA LEU A 506 -17.17 5.59 12.96
C LEU A 506 -16.41 6.05 11.72
N VAL A 507 -17.12 6.30 10.62
CA VAL A 507 -16.50 6.41 9.30
C VAL A 507 -16.93 7.71 8.62
N ASN A 508 -15.95 8.51 8.21
CA ASN A 508 -16.15 9.67 7.36
C ASN A 508 -15.85 9.26 5.91
N THR A 509 -16.86 9.35 5.05
CA THR A 509 -16.76 8.87 3.65
C THR A 509 -16.73 10.02 2.66
N SER A 510 -16.41 11.23 3.14
CA SER A 510 -16.19 12.39 2.28
C SER A 510 -15.14 12.07 1.22
N THR A 511 -15.40 12.57 0.03
CA THR A 511 -14.54 12.50 -1.16
C THR A 511 -14.56 13.87 -1.85
N SER A 512 -14.77 14.91 -1.06
CA SER A 512 -14.90 16.30 -1.49
C SER A 512 -13.60 17.04 -1.24
N PHE A 513 -13.12 17.73 -2.27
CA PHE A 513 -11.81 18.36 -2.29
C PHE A 513 -11.88 19.69 -3.05
N ASP A 514 -11.17 20.68 -2.53
CA ASP A 514 -10.68 21.82 -3.29
C ASP A 514 -9.36 21.41 -3.98
N CYS A 515 -9.47 21.00 -5.25
CA CYS A 515 -8.35 20.45 -6.03
C CYS A 515 -7.31 21.51 -6.44
N TRP A 516 -6.09 21.05 -6.75
CA TRP A 516 -4.98 21.85 -7.29
C TRP A 516 -4.35 22.84 -6.31
N GLU A 517 -4.37 22.48 -5.03
CA GLU A 517 -3.82 23.27 -3.90
C GLU A 517 -2.48 22.69 -3.39
N ASP A 518 -1.84 21.85 -4.21
CA ASP A 518 -0.54 21.21 -3.96
C ASP A 518 -0.48 20.41 -2.65
N GLN A 519 -1.56 19.70 -2.31
CA GLN A 519 -1.63 18.86 -1.12
C GLN A 519 -1.37 17.39 -1.42
N ALA A 520 -1.16 16.57 -0.40
CA ALA A 520 -0.81 15.16 -0.52
C ALA A 520 -1.97 14.19 -0.90
N TYR A 521 -3.19 14.71 -1.04
CA TYR A 521 -4.40 13.92 -1.29
C TYR A 521 -4.76 13.85 -2.79
N SER A 522 -5.89 13.20 -3.09
CA SER A 522 -6.44 13.14 -4.44
C SER A 522 -6.53 14.54 -5.08
N CYS A 523 -6.30 14.61 -6.38
CA CYS A 523 -6.27 15.85 -7.18
C CYS A 523 -5.36 16.96 -6.63
N ALA A 524 -4.36 16.60 -5.83
CA ALA A 524 -3.53 17.54 -5.07
C ALA A 524 -4.37 18.52 -4.22
N GLY A 525 -5.51 18.07 -3.71
CA GLY A 525 -6.53 18.94 -3.12
C GLY A 525 -6.52 19.00 -1.60
N ILE A 526 -7.07 20.08 -1.05
CA ILE A 526 -7.43 20.18 0.37
C ILE A 526 -8.76 19.46 0.55
N ALA A 527 -8.85 18.57 1.54
CA ALA A 527 -10.11 17.90 1.85
C ALA A 527 -11.06 18.83 2.62
N ASP A 528 -12.32 18.89 2.18
CA ASP A 528 -13.30 19.85 2.74
C ASP A 528 -13.78 19.49 4.14
N HIS A 529 -13.62 18.23 4.54
CA HIS A 529 -14.39 17.60 5.63
C HIS A 529 -13.52 16.80 6.60
N ASP A 530 -12.34 17.32 6.93
CA ASP A 530 -11.47 16.76 7.96
C ASP A 530 -11.95 17.07 9.39
N ALA A 531 -11.41 16.32 10.34
CA ALA A 531 -11.72 16.40 11.76
C ALA A 531 -13.23 16.36 12.06
N ALA A 532 -14.01 15.60 11.29
CA ALA A 532 -15.46 15.56 11.42
C ALA A 532 -15.87 14.92 12.76
N PRO A 533 -16.69 15.58 13.60
CA PRO A 533 -16.96 15.11 14.96
C PRO A 533 -17.95 13.93 14.98
N PHE A 534 -17.63 12.91 15.76
CA PHE A 534 -18.50 11.78 16.07
C PHE A 534 -18.55 11.52 17.58
N GLU A 535 -19.67 11.00 18.06
CA GLU A 535 -19.80 10.45 19.40
C GLU A 535 -20.54 9.11 19.36
N VAL A 536 -19.98 8.10 20.03
CA VAL A 536 -20.67 6.86 20.35
C VAL A 536 -21.11 6.88 21.81
N THR A 537 -22.42 6.76 22.03
CA THR A 537 -23.01 6.51 23.34
C THR A 537 -23.48 5.05 23.41
N ALA A 538 -22.90 4.30 24.35
CA ALA A 538 -23.24 2.92 24.64
C ALA A 538 -24.07 2.86 25.94
N LYS A 539 -25.29 2.28 25.88
CA LYS A 539 -26.14 2.05 27.05
C LYS A 539 -26.61 0.60 27.11
N VAL A 540 -26.40 -0.08 28.24
CA VAL A 540 -26.91 -1.42 28.49
C VAL A 540 -28.20 -1.37 29.33
N PHE A 541 -29.14 -2.26 29.03
CA PHE A 541 -30.40 -2.42 29.75
C PHE A 541 -30.91 -3.86 29.60
N LYS A 542 -31.85 -4.28 30.44
CA LYS A 542 -32.55 -5.56 30.27
C LYS A 542 -33.85 -5.32 29.51
N ASP A 543 -34.07 -6.08 28.45
CA ASP A 543 -35.40 -6.23 27.87
C ASP A 543 -36.32 -6.92 28.91
N LYS A 544 -37.55 -6.44 29.02
CA LYS A 544 -38.54 -6.99 29.96
C LYS A 544 -39.03 -8.36 29.52
#